data_AF-A0A952JKZ3-F1
#
_entry.id   AF-A0A952JKZ3-F1
#
_cell.length_a   1.000
_cell.length_b   1.000
_cell.length_c   1.000
_cell.angle_alpha   90.00
_cell.angle_beta   90.00
_cell.angle_gamma   90.00
#
_symmetry.space_group_name_H-M   'P 1'
#
loop_
_entity.id
_entity.type
_entity.pdbx_description
1 polymer ?
#
loop_
_entity_poly.entity_id
_entity_poly.type
_entity_poly.pdbx_seq_one_letter_code
_entity_poly.pdbx_strand_id
1 'polypeptide(L)' 'MEKITLTIKDTKKKNFLLELLKQLDFVEVQKPAVGKPVKHDFFDSEGLWKGRDVNAETLRKKAWKTNR' A
#
# COMPACT_ATOMS: atom_id res chain seq x y z
N MET A 1 -8.70 -18.54 -21.02
CA MET A 1 -7.54 -17.92 -20.33
C MET A 1 -7.24 -18.77 -19.12
N GLU A 2 -6.11 -19.46 -19.12
CA GLU A 2 -5.66 -20.29 -18.00
C GLU A 2 -4.66 -19.50 -17.15
N LYS A 3 -4.73 -19.65 -15.83
CA LYS A 3 -3.84 -18.96 -14.89
C LYS A 3 -3.08 -19.99 -14.07
N ILE A 4 -1.76 -19.86 -14.06
CA ILE A 4 -0.85 -20.75 -13.33
C ILE A 4 -0.11 -19.92 -12.28
N THR A 5 -0.17 -20.36 -11.02
CA THR A 5 0.57 -19.75 -9.92
C THR A 5 1.87 -20.52 -9.70
N LEU A 6 3.01 -19.85 -9.90
CA LEU A 6 4.34 -20.45 -9.74
C LEU A 6 4.99 -19.98 -8.43
N THR A 7 5.33 -20.92 -7.55
CA THR A 7 6.08 -20.63 -6.32
C THR A 7 7.57 -20.89 -6.55
N ILE A 8 8.36 -19.82 -6.61
CA ILE A 8 9.81 -19.92 -6.81
C ILE A 8 10.48 -20.12 -5.45
N LYS A 9 11.10 -21.28 -5.24
CA LYS A 9 11.84 -21.61 -3.99
C LYS A 9 13.19 -20.89 -3.87
N ASP A 10 13.80 -20.53 -5.00
CA ASP A 10 15.12 -19.91 -5.06
C ASP A 10 15.01 -18.49 -5.66
N THR A 11 15.14 -17.49 -4.79
CA THR A 11 15.04 -16.07 -5.15
C THR A 11 16.11 -15.63 -6.16
N LYS A 12 17.26 -16.31 -6.23
CA LYS A 12 18.32 -15.96 -7.20
C LYS A 12 17.90 -16.29 -8.64
N LYS A 13 17.08 -17.32 -8.82
CA LYS A 13 16.58 -17.77 -10.13
C LYS A 13 15.31 -17.06 -10.58
N LYS A 14 14.73 -16.21 -9.72
CA LYS A 14 13.50 -15.47 -10.02
C LYS A 14 13.65 -14.58 -11.25
N ASN A 15 14.71 -13.78 -11.33
CA ASN A 15 14.89 -12.86 -12.46
C ASN A 15 15.06 -13.59 -13.78
N PHE A 16 15.85 -14.66 -13.80
CA PHE A 16 16.05 -15.52 -14.97
C PHE A 16 14.73 -16.10 -15.48
N LEU A 17 13.91 -16.67 -14.59
CA LEU A 17 12.61 -17.24 -14.97
C LEU A 17 11.65 -16.16 -15.50
N LEU A 18 11.70 -14.95 -14.93
CA LEU A 18 10.87 -13.83 -15.35
C LEU A 18 11.29 -13.29 -16.73
N GLU A 19 12.58 -13.28 -17.05
CA GLU A 19 13.08 -12.94 -18.38
C GLU A 19 12.67 -13.99 -19.42
N LEU A 20 12.77 -15.28 -19.08
CA LEU A 20 12.38 -16.37 -19.96
C LEU A 20 10.87 -16.33 -20.26
N LEU A 21 10.03 -16.11 -19.24
CA LEU A 21 8.59 -15.96 -19.42
C LEU A 21 8.21 -14.72 -20.26
N LYS A 22 9.01 -13.65 -20.22
CA LYS A 22 8.78 -12.46 -21.08
C LYS A 22 9.10 -12.69 -22.55
N GLN A 23 9.97 -13.66 -22.87
CA GLN A 23 10.29 -13.99 -24.26
C GLN A 23 9.19 -14.81 -24.93
N LEU A 24 8.28 -15.40 -24.14
CA LEU A 24 7.13 -16.14 -24.64
C LEU A 24 6.03 -15.14 -24.97
N ASP A 25 5.71 -15.05 -26.26
CA ASP A 25 4.68 -14.20 -26.87
C ASP A 25 3.25 -14.55 -26.43
N PHE A 26 3.05 -15.73 -25.86
CA PHE A 26 1.76 -16.18 -25.33
C PHE A 26 1.62 -16.02 -23.80
N VAL A 27 2.62 -15.49 -23.10
CA VAL A 27 2.62 -15.38 -21.63
C VAL A 27 2.53 -13.93 -21.18
N GLU A 28 1.46 -13.60 -20.46
CA GLU A 28 1.27 -12.28 -19.86
C GLU A 28 1.67 -12.29 -18.37
N VAL A 29 2.80 -11.67 -18.04
CA VAL A 29 3.30 -11.60 -16.66
C VAL A 29 2.62 -10.44 -15.92
N GLN A 30 1.55 -10.73 -15.19
CA GLN A 30 0.89 -9.75 -14.33
C GLN A 30 1.67 -9.58 -13.01
N LYS A 31 2.27 -8.40 -12.81
CA LYS A 31 2.82 -8.05 -11.49
C LYS A 31 1.65 -7.71 -10.56
N PRO A 32 1.62 -8.23 -9.31
CA PRO A 32 0.64 -7.76 -8.35
C PRO A 32 0.84 -6.24 -8.19
N ALA A 33 -0.21 -5.47 -8.49
CA ALA A 33 -0.21 -4.06 -8.20
C ALA A 33 -0.03 -3.93 -6.69
N VAL A 34 1.15 -3.43 -6.28
CA VAL A 34 1.36 -2.98 -4.91
C VAL A 34 0.27 -1.93 -4.67
N GLY A 35 -0.70 -2.25 -3.81
CA GLY A 35 -1.80 -1.34 -3.52
C GLY A 35 -1.22 0.02 -3.17
N LYS A 36 -1.65 1.07 -3.88
CA LYS A 36 -1.26 2.44 -3.53
C LYS A 36 -1.55 2.61 -2.03
N PRO A 37 -0.63 3.19 -1.24
CA PRO A 37 -0.97 3.52 0.13
C PRO A 37 -2.20 4.42 0.07
N VAL A 38 -3.33 3.88 0.52
CA VAL A 38 -4.55 4.65 0.67
C VAL A 38 -4.16 5.81 1.59
N LYS A 39 -4.24 7.04 1.09
CA LYS A 39 -4.18 8.24 1.93
C LYS A 39 -5.38 8.17 2.85
N HIS A 40 -5.25 7.43 3.94
CA HIS A 40 -6.23 7.42 4.98
C HIS A 40 -5.89 8.60 5.87
N ASP A 41 -6.71 9.64 5.80
CA ASP A 41 -6.58 10.77 6.71
C ASP A 41 -6.84 10.23 8.12
N PHE A 42 -5.88 10.43 9.01
CA PHE A 42 -5.90 9.90 10.39
C PHE A 42 -7.17 10.33 11.17
N PHE A 43 -7.77 11.45 10.77
CA PHE A 43 -9.02 11.97 11.35
C PHE A 43 -10.27 11.33 10.76
N ASP A 44 -10.17 10.65 9.61
CA ASP A 44 -11.25 9.89 8.97
C ASP A 44 -11.37 8.46 9.54
N SER A 45 -10.48 8.07 10.46
CA SER A 45 -10.61 6.79 11.17
C SER A 45 -11.89 6.78 12.01
N GLU A 46 -12.94 6.19 11.43
CA GLU A 46 -14.27 6.07 12.02
C GLU A 46 -14.20 5.32 13.36
N GLY A 47 -14.34 6.06 14.47
CA GLY A 47 -14.44 5.49 15.81
C GLY A 47 -13.87 6.41 16.87
N LEU A 48 -12.60 6.81 16.75
CA LEU A 48 -11.92 7.63 17.77
C LEU A 48 -12.24 9.13 17.64
N TRP A 49 -12.47 9.59 16.40
CA TRP A 49 -12.70 11.00 16.07
C TRP A 49 -14.08 11.27 15.46
N LYS A 50 -14.88 10.23 15.19
CA LYS A 50 -16.22 10.35 14.60
C LYS A 50 -17.12 11.18 15.52
N GLY A 51 -17.57 12.34 15.03
CA GLY A 51 -18.41 13.28 15.79
C GLY A 51 -17.64 14.32 16.62
N ARG A 52 -16.31 14.40 16.51
CA ARG A 52 -15.52 15.48 17.11
C ARG A 52 -14.95 16.37 16.02
N ASP A 53 -15.21 17.68 16.10
CA ASP A 53 -14.59 18.69 15.22
C ASP A 53 -13.10 18.89 15.61
N VAL A 54 -12.27 17.93 15.19
CA VAL A 54 -10.84 17.89 15.54
C VAL A 54 -10.03 17.90 14.26
N ASN A 55 -9.20 18.93 14.14
CA ASN A 55 -8.22 19.08 13.07
C ASN A 55 -6.83 19.15 13.72
N ALA A 56 -5.78 18.80 12.97
CA ALA A 56 -4.41 18.83 13.46
C ALA A 56 -4.00 20.20 14.03
N GLU A 57 -4.52 21.29 13.46
CA GLU A 57 -4.29 22.65 13.97
C GLU A 57 -4.95 22.92 15.33
N THR A 58 -6.17 22.42 15.55
CA THR A 58 -6.88 22.62 16.81
C THR A 58 -6.23 21.82 17.94
N LEU A 59 -5.71 20.63 17.64
CA LEU A 59 -4.90 19.84 18.58
C LEU A 59 -3.58 20.53 18.93
N ARG A 60 -2.85 21.04 17.93
CA ARG A 60 -1.58 21.75 18.17
C ARG A 60 -1.77 22.99 19.04
N LYS A 61 -2.81 23.79 18.78
CA LYS A 61 -3.16 24.96 19.59
C LYS A 61 -3.52 24.60 21.04
N LYS A 62 -4.21 23.48 21.27
CA LYS A 62 -4.53 22.99 22.62
C LYS A 62 -3.30 22.44 23.35
N ALA A 63 -2.46 21.68 22.65
CA ALA A 63 -1.26 21.07 23.22
C ALA A 63 -0.18 22.11 23.59
N TRP A 64 -0.06 23.18 22.79
CA TRP A 64 0.87 24.28 23.04
C TRP A 64 0.20 25.53 23.63
N LYS A 65 -0.86 25.36 24.43
CA LYS A 65 -1.25 26.41 25.38
C LYS A 65 -0.13 26.55 26.42
N THR A 66 0.95 27.25 26.05
CA THR A 66 1.89 27.83 26.99
C THR A 66 1.09 28.86 27.78
N ASN A 67 0.73 28.50 29.01
CA ASN A 67 0.28 29.49 29.99
C ASN A 67 1.32 30.61 30.02
N ARG A 68 0.90 31.81 29.62
CA ARG A 68 1.60 33.05 29.91
C ARG A 68 0.68 33.89 30.78
#